data_AF-A0A1G7KYE0-F1
#
_entry.id   AF-A0A1G7KYE0-F1
#
_cell.length_a   1.000
_cell.length_b   1.000
_cell.length_c   1.000
_cell.angle_alpha   90.00
_cell.angle_beta   90.00
_cell.angle_gamma   90.00
#
_symmetry.space_group_name_H-M   'P 1'
#
loop_
_entity.id
_entity.type
_entity.pdbx_description
1 polymer ?
#
loop_
_entity_poly.entity_id
_entity_poly.type
_entity_poly.pdbx_seq_one_letter_code
_entity_poly.pdbx_strand_id
1 'polypeptide(L)'
;MCAGAQAQDQPAPIRFLLTFDDGPAAAVNDNPTVHILDVLARKNIKAVFFTQTRAWHGGGTQMGRFLIRREHGEGHVVALHSATSFHSNHRFMSRERLDETMRLGVDDLIAETGVAPKLVRPPFWAYDAATLASYQAHGLHMLLTDLNANDGKIYGINFSWHKRSNMLTHLAETRKRWAAGTMPAVDGYTPVVVTFHDVNTYTSRHIEEYIDILLDVARELNVPLADKPFYDKHDELERAALAATVSNPDAKPQLPGLWNWLWQ
;
A
#
# COMPACT_ATOMS: atom_id res chain seq x y z
N MET A 1 -4.35 -17.83 -48.59
CA MET A 1 -5.18 -17.53 -47.40
C MET A 1 -4.21 -17.17 -46.28
N CYS A 2 -4.04 -15.88 -46.01
CA CYS A 2 -3.10 -15.41 -44.97
C CYS A 2 -3.78 -15.56 -43.62
N ALA A 3 -3.20 -16.40 -42.75
CA ALA A 3 -3.59 -16.48 -41.35
C ALA A 3 -3.24 -15.16 -40.67
N GLY A 4 -4.25 -14.44 -40.17
CA GLY A 4 -4.03 -13.30 -39.30
C GLY A 4 -3.35 -13.77 -38.03
N ALA A 5 -2.14 -13.28 -37.79
CA ALA A 5 -1.53 -13.36 -36.47
C ALA A 5 -2.50 -12.67 -35.49
N GLN A 6 -3.04 -13.42 -34.54
CA GLN A 6 -3.75 -12.84 -33.41
C GLN A 6 -2.78 -11.88 -32.72
N ALA A 7 -3.11 -10.58 -32.73
CA ALA A 7 -2.44 -9.63 -31.86
C ALA A 7 -2.61 -10.19 -30.44
N GLN A 8 -1.50 -10.51 -29.77
CA GLN A 8 -1.55 -10.70 -28.33
C GLN A 8 -2.05 -9.36 -27.77
N ASP A 9 -3.29 -9.33 -27.29
CA ASP A 9 -3.85 -8.13 -26.64
C ASP A 9 -2.84 -7.73 -25.56
N GLN A 10 -2.22 -6.56 -25.75
CA GLN A 10 -1.29 -6.08 -24.76
C GLN A 10 -2.04 -5.88 -23.44
N PRO A 11 -1.45 -6.29 -22.30
CA PRO A 11 -2.06 -6.06 -21.00
C PRO A 11 -2.40 -4.58 -20.81
N ALA A 12 -3.47 -4.31 -20.06
CA ALA A 12 -3.94 -2.95 -19.80
C ALA A 12 -2.81 -2.04 -19.26
N PRO A 13 -2.76 -0.75 -19.63
CA PRO A 13 -1.73 0.16 -19.12
C PRO A 13 -1.76 0.22 -17.59
N ILE A 14 -0.59 0.42 -16.98
CA ILE A 14 -0.49 0.44 -15.52
C ILE A 14 -1.00 1.77 -14.95
N ARG A 15 -1.55 1.69 -13.73
CA ARG A 15 -1.86 2.85 -12.89
C ARG A 15 -1.31 2.60 -11.49
N PHE A 16 -0.50 3.52 -10.99
CA PHE A 16 0.13 3.42 -9.68
C PHE A 16 -0.88 3.64 -8.56
N LEU A 17 -0.86 2.73 -7.60
CA LEU A 17 -1.66 2.74 -6.38
C LEU A 17 -0.72 3.00 -5.20
N LEU A 18 -0.73 4.24 -4.70
CA LEU A 18 0.13 4.62 -3.58
C LEU A 18 -0.46 4.12 -2.27
N THR A 19 0.37 3.53 -1.42
CA THR A 19 -0.01 3.04 -0.09
C THR A 19 0.99 3.47 0.96
N PHE A 20 0.51 3.76 2.16
CA PHE A 20 1.31 4.20 3.30
C PHE A 20 1.05 3.34 4.53
N ASP A 21 2.10 2.79 5.12
CA ASP A 21 2.02 1.91 6.29
C ASP A 21 2.45 2.63 7.59
N ASP A 22 2.04 2.04 8.70
CA ASP A 22 2.38 2.38 10.10
C ASP A 22 1.73 3.63 10.69
N GLY A 23 1.23 4.52 9.84
CA GLY A 23 0.64 5.79 10.23
C GLY A 23 -0.69 5.73 10.98
N PRO A 24 -1.23 6.92 11.28
CA PRO A 24 -0.59 8.22 11.10
C PRO A 24 0.46 8.53 12.18
N ALA A 25 1.37 9.46 11.93
CA ALA A 25 2.32 9.94 12.94
C ALA A 25 1.63 10.79 14.02
N ALA A 26 2.00 10.64 15.30
CA ALA A 26 1.43 11.44 16.39
C ALA A 26 2.06 12.83 16.61
N ALA A 27 3.09 13.21 15.85
CA ALA A 27 3.78 14.48 16.02
C ALA A 27 2.82 15.67 15.84
N VAL A 28 2.86 16.67 16.72
CA VAL A 28 1.99 17.85 16.62
C VAL A 28 2.53 18.89 15.63
N ASN A 29 3.86 19.03 15.59
CA ASN A 29 4.58 19.92 14.68
C ASN A 29 5.42 19.07 13.71
N ASP A 30 5.67 19.60 12.51
CA ASP A 30 6.47 18.94 11.47
C ASP A 30 6.04 17.49 11.21
N ASN A 31 4.72 17.27 11.19
CA ASN A 31 4.15 15.93 11.09
C ASN A 31 4.33 15.37 9.66
N PRO A 32 4.98 14.20 9.51
CA PRO A 32 5.28 13.65 8.19
C PRO A 32 4.02 13.20 7.43
N THR A 33 3.00 12.68 8.11
CA THR A 33 1.69 12.33 7.53
C THR A 33 0.99 13.58 7.01
N VAL A 34 0.99 14.69 7.77
CA VAL A 34 0.42 15.97 7.33
C VAL A 34 1.04 16.44 6.02
N HIS A 35 2.38 16.43 5.93
CA HIS A 35 3.07 16.86 4.72
C HIS A 35 2.77 15.94 3.53
N ILE A 36 2.64 14.62 3.74
CA ILE A 36 2.25 13.68 2.70
C ILE A 36 0.84 14.01 2.18
N LEU A 37 -0.14 14.19 3.07
CA LEU A 37 -1.50 14.60 2.71
C LEU A 37 -1.50 15.89 1.89
N ASP A 38 -0.71 16.89 2.31
CA ASP A 38 -0.62 18.16 1.57
C ASP A 38 -0.03 17.98 0.16
N VAL A 39 0.98 17.12 -0.02
CA VAL A 39 1.53 16.79 -1.35
C VAL A 39 0.49 16.07 -2.21
N LEU A 40 -0.19 15.06 -1.65
CA LEU A 40 -1.21 14.30 -2.37
C LEU A 40 -2.37 15.19 -2.81
N ALA A 41 -2.83 16.10 -1.94
CA ALA A 41 -3.86 17.08 -2.26
C ALA A 41 -3.43 18.01 -3.40
N ARG A 42 -2.20 18.58 -3.36
CA ARG A 42 -1.68 19.44 -4.44
C ARG A 42 -1.56 18.72 -5.78
N LYS A 43 -1.20 17.44 -5.76
CA LYS A 43 -1.09 16.61 -6.98
C LYS A 43 -2.41 15.96 -7.40
N ASN A 44 -3.48 16.15 -6.63
CA ASN A 44 -4.78 15.50 -6.82
C ASN A 44 -4.67 13.96 -6.90
N ILE A 45 -3.93 13.36 -5.95
CA ILE A 45 -3.73 11.92 -5.85
C ILE A 45 -4.48 11.39 -4.63
N LYS A 46 -5.12 10.22 -4.77
CA LYS A 46 -5.66 9.44 -3.66
C LYS A 46 -4.78 8.22 -3.39
N ALA A 47 -4.65 7.86 -2.12
CA ALA A 47 -3.81 6.76 -1.64
C ALA A 47 -4.58 5.89 -0.62
N VAL A 48 -4.01 4.73 -0.30
CA VAL A 48 -4.49 3.87 0.79
C VAL A 48 -3.58 4.05 2.00
N PHE A 49 -4.14 4.34 3.16
CA PHE A 49 -3.41 4.44 4.42
C PHE A 49 -3.71 3.22 5.28
N PHE A 50 -2.70 2.40 5.57
CA PHE A 50 -2.78 1.26 6.47
C PHE A 50 -2.47 1.73 7.88
N THR A 51 -3.52 1.94 8.65
CA THR A 51 -3.49 2.61 9.95
C THR A 51 -3.23 1.65 11.11
N GLN A 52 -2.38 2.05 12.05
CA GLN A 52 -2.30 1.44 13.38
C GLN A 52 -3.23 2.18 14.35
N THR A 53 -4.45 1.68 14.53
CA THR A 53 -5.55 2.39 15.20
C THR A 53 -5.30 2.65 16.70
N ARG A 54 -4.47 1.82 17.34
CA ARG A 54 -4.18 1.90 18.79
C ARG A 54 -2.72 2.12 19.12
N ALA A 55 -1.88 2.40 18.13
CA ALA A 55 -0.47 2.67 18.39
C ALA A 55 -0.31 3.88 19.32
N TRP A 56 0.50 3.75 20.37
CA TRP A 56 0.67 4.79 21.39
C TRP A 56 1.27 6.10 20.83
N HIS A 57 2.01 6.00 19.73
CA HIS A 57 2.61 7.11 18.97
C HIS A 57 1.94 7.33 17.59
N GLY A 58 0.69 6.87 17.41
CA GLY A 58 -0.05 7.01 16.16
C GLY A 58 -1.55 7.12 16.39
N GLY A 59 -2.34 6.22 15.77
CA GLY A 59 -3.81 6.22 15.83
C GLY A 59 -4.41 6.18 17.24
N GLY A 60 -3.67 5.69 18.25
CA GLY A 60 -4.11 5.71 19.65
C GLY A 60 -4.13 7.11 20.29
N THR A 61 -3.53 8.11 19.64
CA THR A 61 -3.44 9.49 20.14
C THR A 61 -4.56 10.39 19.59
N GLN A 62 -4.79 11.56 20.19
CA GLN A 62 -5.74 12.53 19.66
C GLN A 62 -5.34 13.04 18.26
N MET A 63 -4.05 13.30 18.05
CA MET A 63 -3.53 13.73 16.75
C MET A 63 -3.70 12.63 15.70
N GLY A 64 -3.39 11.37 16.04
CA GLY A 64 -3.58 10.26 15.11
C GLY A 64 -5.05 10.07 14.71
N ARG A 65 -5.98 10.11 15.66
CA ARG A 65 -7.43 10.06 15.35
C ARG A 65 -7.90 11.22 14.46
N PHE A 66 -7.38 12.42 14.70
CA PHE A 66 -7.63 13.57 13.84
C PHE A 66 -7.12 13.32 12.40
N LEU A 67 -5.93 12.74 12.25
CA LEU A 67 -5.35 12.45 10.94
C LEU A 67 -6.07 11.32 10.22
N ILE A 68 -6.53 10.27 10.91
CA ILE A 68 -7.39 9.22 10.33
C ILE A 68 -8.66 9.84 9.72
N ARG A 69 -9.31 10.73 10.46
CA ARG A 69 -10.48 11.49 9.96
C ARG A 69 -10.14 12.34 8.74
N ARG A 70 -8.98 12.99 8.76
CA ARG A 70 -8.50 13.81 7.64
C ARG A 70 -8.21 12.97 6.40
N GLU A 71 -7.51 11.85 6.54
CA GLU A 71 -7.23 10.90 5.46
C GLU A 71 -8.53 10.50 4.74
N HIS A 72 -9.52 10.05 5.50
CA HIS A 72 -10.83 9.70 4.97
C HIS A 72 -11.57 10.92 4.37
N GLY A 73 -11.59 12.06 5.07
CA GLY A 73 -12.27 13.28 4.64
C GLY A 73 -11.69 13.89 3.34
N GLU A 74 -10.41 13.66 3.07
CA GLU A 74 -9.76 14.04 1.80
C GLU A 74 -9.98 13.00 0.68
N GLY A 75 -10.75 11.94 0.93
CA GLY A 75 -11.15 10.93 -0.05
C GLY A 75 -10.11 9.82 -0.26
N HIS A 76 -9.17 9.65 0.67
CA HIS A 76 -8.29 8.48 0.69
C HIS A 76 -9.04 7.25 1.21
N VAL A 77 -8.46 6.06 0.98
CA VAL A 77 -8.96 4.82 1.58
C VAL A 77 -8.20 4.60 2.87
N VAL A 78 -8.91 4.49 3.99
CA VAL A 78 -8.33 4.14 5.29
C VAL A 78 -8.52 2.64 5.52
N ALA A 79 -7.42 1.94 5.76
CA ALA A 79 -7.32 0.49 5.87
C ALA A 79 -6.64 0.09 7.17
N LEU A 80 -6.76 -1.18 7.57
CA LEU A 80 -6.22 -1.65 8.85
C LEU A 80 -4.78 -2.15 8.70
N HIS A 81 -3.87 -1.69 9.56
CA HIS A 81 -2.55 -2.31 9.73
C HIS A 81 -2.48 -3.15 11.00
N SER A 82 -2.95 -2.60 12.11
CA SER A 82 -3.09 -3.30 13.39
C SER A 82 -3.90 -2.46 14.40
N ALA A 83 -4.48 -3.11 15.40
CA ALA A 83 -5.09 -2.46 16.57
C ALA A 83 -4.31 -2.74 17.88
N THR A 84 -3.02 -3.00 17.77
CA THR A 84 -2.13 -3.17 18.93
C THR A 84 -1.45 -1.85 19.34
N SER A 85 -0.98 -1.78 20.58
CA SER A 85 -0.24 -0.61 21.09
C SER A 85 1.11 -0.41 20.40
N PHE A 86 1.73 -1.49 19.92
CA PHE A 86 3.00 -1.51 19.20
C PHE A 86 2.85 -2.26 17.88
N HIS A 87 3.78 -2.06 16.93
CA HIS A 87 3.82 -2.78 15.65
C HIS A 87 4.10 -4.28 15.87
N SER A 88 3.04 -5.06 16.05
CA SER A 88 3.11 -6.45 16.53
C SER A 88 2.90 -7.41 15.38
N ASN A 89 3.73 -8.45 15.27
CA ASN A 89 3.61 -9.43 14.19
C ASN A 89 2.39 -10.33 14.40
N HIS A 90 1.41 -10.25 13.49
CA HIS A 90 0.15 -10.99 13.58
C HIS A 90 0.34 -12.52 13.52
N ARG A 91 1.37 -13.00 12.81
CA ARG A 91 1.68 -14.45 12.69
C ARG A 91 2.04 -15.09 14.03
N PHE A 92 2.54 -14.32 14.99
CA PHE A 92 2.92 -14.82 16.32
C PHE A 92 1.85 -14.60 17.38
N MET A 93 0.67 -14.10 17.00
CA MET A 93 -0.46 -13.96 17.91
C MET A 93 -1.24 -15.28 18.02
N SER A 94 -1.86 -15.51 19.18
CA SER A 94 -2.91 -16.53 19.25
C SER A 94 -4.09 -16.13 18.37
N ARG A 95 -4.89 -17.11 17.95
CA ARG A 95 -6.07 -16.85 17.11
C ARG A 95 -7.03 -15.88 17.79
N GLU A 96 -7.28 -16.06 19.08
CA GLU A 96 -8.18 -15.23 19.87
C GLU A 96 -7.68 -13.79 19.93
N ARG A 97 -6.37 -13.60 20.11
CA ARG A 97 -5.77 -12.27 20.17
C ARG A 97 -5.78 -11.57 18.82
N LEU A 98 -5.56 -12.32 17.73
CA LEU A 98 -5.65 -11.77 16.38
C LEU A 98 -7.08 -11.35 16.03
N ASP A 99 -8.07 -12.20 16.29
CA ASP A 99 -9.49 -11.90 16.06
C ASP A 99 -9.95 -10.70 16.91
N GLU A 100 -9.52 -10.62 18.16
CA GLU A 100 -9.75 -9.44 19.01
C GLU A 100 -9.14 -8.18 18.37
N THR A 101 -7.89 -8.26 17.91
CA THR A 101 -7.20 -7.14 17.28
C THR A 101 -7.92 -6.69 16.00
N MET A 102 -8.38 -7.61 15.16
CA MET A 102 -9.13 -7.28 13.94
C MET A 102 -10.47 -6.63 14.26
N ARG A 103 -11.24 -7.19 15.20
CA ARG A 103 -12.50 -6.59 15.64
C ARG A 103 -12.30 -5.17 16.18
N LEU A 104 -11.34 -4.98 17.08
CA LEU A 104 -11.06 -3.67 17.67
C LEU A 104 -10.63 -2.66 16.61
N GLY A 105 -9.78 -3.07 15.65
CA GLY A 105 -9.33 -2.19 14.57
C GLY A 105 -10.46 -1.77 13.63
N VAL A 106 -11.35 -2.70 13.28
CA VAL A 106 -12.57 -2.41 12.50
C VAL A 106 -13.46 -1.43 13.26
N ASP A 107 -13.74 -1.69 14.54
CA ASP A 107 -14.57 -0.82 15.38
C ASP A 107 -13.96 0.59 15.51
N ASP A 108 -12.65 0.70 15.70
CA ASP A 108 -11.93 1.97 15.80
C ASP A 108 -12.06 2.77 14.49
N LEU A 109 -11.83 2.14 13.33
CA LEU A 109 -11.93 2.83 12.03
C LEU A 109 -13.36 3.24 11.70
N ILE A 110 -14.37 2.44 12.07
CA ILE A 110 -15.78 2.84 11.97
C ILE A 110 -16.05 4.06 12.85
N ALA A 111 -15.56 4.08 14.08
CA ALA A 111 -15.78 5.21 14.99
C ALA A 111 -15.17 6.52 14.46
N GLU A 112 -14.02 6.44 13.79
CA GLU A 112 -13.33 7.61 13.25
C GLU A 112 -13.86 8.05 11.87
N THR A 113 -14.23 7.12 11.00
CA THR A 113 -14.54 7.42 9.58
C THR A 113 -16.02 7.25 9.21
N GLY A 114 -16.80 6.53 10.04
CA GLY A 114 -18.17 6.14 9.75
C GLY A 114 -18.31 4.98 8.76
N VAL A 115 -17.20 4.43 8.25
CA VAL A 115 -17.18 3.34 7.28
C VAL A 115 -16.33 2.17 7.79
N ALA A 116 -16.74 0.95 7.48
CA ALA A 116 -15.96 -0.24 7.80
C ALA A 116 -14.79 -0.37 6.81
N PRO A 117 -13.54 -0.56 7.29
CA PRO A 117 -12.41 -0.82 6.41
C PRO A 117 -12.59 -2.18 5.72
N LYS A 118 -12.19 -2.29 4.46
CA LYS A 118 -12.23 -3.54 3.69
C LYS A 118 -10.85 -4.15 3.47
N LEU A 119 -9.80 -3.40 3.72
CA LEU A 119 -8.42 -3.79 3.42
C LEU A 119 -7.62 -3.93 4.72
N VAL A 120 -6.70 -4.89 4.70
CA VAL A 120 -5.70 -5.08 5.75
C VAL A 120 -4.33 -5.32 5.14
N ARG A 121 -3.28 -4.88 5.82
CA ARG A 121 -1.91 -5.27 5.50
C ARG A 121 -1.24 -5.75 6.78
N PRO A 122 -0.68 -6.97 6.84
CA PRO A 122 0.01 -7.45 8.03
C PRO A 122 1.29 -6.64 8.28
N PRO A 123 1.60 -6.32 9.56
CA PRO A 123 2.92 -5.88 9.96
C PRO A 123 4.03 -6.80 9.43
N PHE A 124 5.13 -6.21 8.95
CA PHE A 124 6.27 -6.91 8.34
C PHE A 124 5.94 -7.74 7.08
N TRP A 125 4.77 -7.52 6.49
CA TRP A 125 4.19 -8.37 5.44
C TRP A 125 4.12 -9.86 5.83
N ALA A 126 4.11 -10.15 7.14
CA ALA A 126 4.19 -11.50 7.67
C ALA A 126 2.79 -12.08 7.89
N TYR A 127 2.49 -13.18 7.21
CA TYR A 127 1.23 -13.89 7.35
C TYR A 127 1.41 -15.39 7.08
N ASP A 128 0.41 -16.17 7.47
CA ASP A 128 0.19 -17.56 7.11
C ASP A 128 -1.30 -17.79 6.82
N ALA A 129 -1.69 -19.04 6.54
CA ALA A 129 -3.08 -19.38 6.27
C ALA A 129 -4.02 -19.05 7.43
N ALA A 130 -3.57 -19.20 8.69
CA ALA A 130 -4.37 -18.88 9.87
C ALA A 130 -4.59 -17.36 9.98
N THR A 131 -3.55 -16.58 9.73
CA THR A 131 -3.59 -15.12 9.69
C THR A 131 -4.57 -14.63 8.62
N LEU A 132 -4.46 -15.16 7.40
CA LEU A 132 -5.36 -14.79 6.29
C LEU A 132 -6.82 -15.16 6.58
N ALA A 133 -7.07 -16.35 7.15
CA ALA A 133 -8.41 -16.79 7.52
C ALA A 133 -9.05 -15.88 8.59
N SER A 134 -8.27 -15.40 9.56
CA SER A 134 -8.74 -14.40 10.54
C SER A 134 -9.15 -13.11 9.84
N TYR A 135 -8.31 -12.55 8.96
CA TYR A 135 -8.66 -11.34 8.21
C TYR A 135 -9.97 -11.48 7.43
N GLN A 136 -10.14 -12.58 6.69
CA GLN A 136 -11.35 -12.84 5.92
C GLN A 136 -12.59 -13.00 6.80
N ALA A 137 -12.48 -13.65 7.97
CA ALA A 137 -13.57 -13.78 8.92
C ALA A 137 -14.08 -12.42 9.45
N HIS A 138 -13.22 -11.40 9.43
CA HIS A 138 -13.53 -10.02 9.81
C HIS A 138 -13.85 -9.11 8.60
N GLY A 139 -14.06 -9.67 7.40
CA GLY A 139 -14.39 -8.90 6.20
C GLY A 139 -13.22 -8.10 5.62
N LEU A 140 -11.99 -8.43 6.01
CA LEU A 140 -10.78 -7.75 5.57
C LEU A 140 -10.06 -8.55 4.49
N HIS A 141 -9.66 -7.85 3.43
CA HIS A 141 -8.92 -8.39 2.30
C HIS A 141 -7.46 -7.94 2.35
N MET A 142 -6.54 -8.90 2.27
CA MET A 142 -5.12 -8.62 2.46
C MET A 142 -4.48 -8.03 1.21
N LEU A 143 -3.97 -6.81 1.28
CA LEU A 143 -3.22 -6.16 0.21
C LEU A 143 -1.73 -6.10 0.53
N LEU A 144 -0.91 -6.67 -0.35
CA LEU A 144 0.56 -6.60 -0.25
C LEU A 144 1.10 -5.51 -1.17
N THR A 145 2.35 -5.63 -1.63
CA THR A 145 3.04 -4.62 -2.42
C THR A 145 3.71 -5.22 -3.64
N ASP A 146 3.73 -4.49 -4.75
CA ASP A 146 4.55 -4.82 -5.91
C ASP A 146 5.90 -4.09 -5.85
N LEU A 147 5.90 -2.83 -5.41
CA LEU A 147 7.09 -2.00 -5.26
C LEU A 147 7.22 -1.54 -3.81
N ASN A 148 8.38 -1.73 -3.18
CA ASN A 148 8.67 -1.24 -1.84
C ASN A 148 9.80 -0.19 -1.89
N ALA A 149 9.58 1.00 -1.33
CA ALA A 149 10.58 2.07 -1.27
C ALA A 149 11.79 1.76 -0.36
N ASN A 150 11.70 0.70 0.45
CA ASN A 150 12.68 0.34 1.49
C ASN A 150 12.95 1.49 2.48
N ASP A 151 11.93 2.33 2.68
CA ASP A 151 12.00 3.51 3.52
C ASP A 151 11.81 3.20 5.01
N GLY A 152 11.29 2.03 5.41
CA GLY A 152 11.22 1.61 6.82
C GLY A 152 12.57 1.30 7.50
N LYS A 153 13.71 1.35 6.80
CA LYS A 153 15.04 0.91 7.30
C LYS A 153 16.13 1.99 7.31
N ILE A 154 15.77 3.27 7.42
CA ILE A 154 16.75 4.34 7.20
C ILE A 154 17.65 4.59 8.42
N TYR A 155 18.91 4.13 8.30
CA TYR A 155 20.07 4.65 9.03
C TYR A 155 21.02 5.32 8.01
N GLY A 156 21.07 6.66 7.94
CA GLY A 156 22.12 7.41 7.23
C GLY A 156 21.74 8.14 5.93
N ILE A 157 22.76 8.80 5.34
CA ILE A 157 22.69 9.72 4.18
C ILE A 157 22.33 8.97 2.89
N ASN A 158 21.19 9.28 2.27
CA ASN A 158 20.70 8.58 1.08
C ASN A 158 20.67 9.50 -0.15
N PHE A 159 21.55 9.24 -1.12
CA PHE A 159 21.59 9.90 -2.42
C PHE A 159 20.47 9.39 -3.35
N SER A 160 19.89 10.26 -4.18
CA SER A 160 18.80 9.99 -5.14
C SER A 160 19.00 8.74 -6.02
N TRP A 161 20.24 8.40 -6.38
CA TRP A 161 20.59 7.22 -7.18
C TRP A 161 20.08 5.89 -6.61
N HIS A 162 20.11 5.70 -5.28
CA HIS A 162 19.65 4.46 -4.66
C HIS A 162 18.12 4.34 -4.70
N LYS A 163 17.40 5.46 -4.53
CA LYS A 163 15.93 5.50 -4.63
C LYS A 163 15.48 5.08 -6.02
N ARG A 164 16.07 5.68 -7.06
CA ARG A 164 15.76 5.37 -8.46
C ARG A 164 16.10 3.92 -8.81
N SER A 165 17.30 3.46 -8.45
CA SER A 165 17.73 2.08 -8.73
C SER A 165 16.79 1.04 -8.10
N ASN A 166 16.38 1.25 -6.84
CA ASN A 166 15.44 0.36 -6.16
C ASN A 166 14.06 0.33 -6.84
N MET A 167 13.50 1.49 -7.20
CA MET A 167 12.24 1.56 -7.95
C MET A 167 12.36 0.91 -9.34
N LEU A 168 13.49 1.11 -10.02
CA LEU A 168 13.79 0.50 -11.31
C LEU A 168 13.79 -1.03 -11.23
N THR A 169 14.48 -1.61 -10.23
CA THR A 169 14.50 -3.06 -10.04
C THR A 169 13.08 -3.62 -9.81
N HIS A 170 12.32 -3.04 -8.88
CA HIS A 170 10.98 -3.55 -8.57
C HIS A 170 9.97 -3.35 -9.71
N LEU A 171 10.02 -2.21 -10.42
CA LEU A 171 9.15 -2.02 -11.58
C LEU A 171 9.54 -2.95 -12.74
N ALA A 172 10.83 -3.26 -12.92
CA ALA A 172 11.28 -4.21 -13.93
C ALA A 172 10.77 -5.64 -13.64
N GLU A 173 10.74 -6.06 -12.37
CA GLU A 173 10.13 -7.33 -11.96
C GLU A 173 8.61 -7.33 -12.16
N THR A 174 7.94 -6.26 -11.74
CA THR A 174 6.50 -6.07 -11.92
C THR A 174 6.11 -6.08 -13.40
N ARG A 175 6.92 -5.45 -14.26
CA ARG A 175 6.73 -5.45 -15.72
C ARG A 175 6.70 -6.87 -16.29
N LYS A 176 7.48 -7.81 -15.76
CA LYS A 176 7.44 -9.22 -16.21
C LYS A 176 6.08 -9.86 -15.92
N ARG A 177 5.53 -9.63 -14.72
CA ARG A 177 4.19 -10.11 -14.32
C ARG A 177 3.08 -9.46 -15.12
N TRP A 178 3.17 -8.15 -15.34
CA TRP A 178 2.27 -7.38 -16.18
C TRP A 178 2.27 -7.91 -17.61
N ALA A 179 3.43 -8.02 -18.26
CA ALA A 179 3.58 -8.51 -19.63
C ALA A 179 3.08 -9.96 -19.81
N ALA A 180 3.14 -10.77 -18.75
CA ALA A 180 2.60 -12.12 -18.73
C ALA A 180 1.07 -12.18 -18.53
N GLY A 181 0.40 -11.04 -18.33
CA GLY A 181 -1.06 -10.98 -18.11
C GLY A 181 -1.51 -11.57 -16.77
N THR A 182 -0.60 -11.67 -15.80
CA THR A 182 -0.86 -12.30 -14.49
C THR A 182 -1.32 -11.33 -13.41
N MET A 183 -1.43 -10.05 -13.74
CA MET A 183 -1.92 -9.00 -12.85
C MET A 183 -3.38 -8.68 -13.18
N PRO A 184 -4.20 -8.31 -12.18
CA PRO A 184 -5.59 -7.94 -12.43
C PRO A 184 -5.68 -6.71 -13.35
N ALA A 185 -6.77 -6.63 -14.10
CA ALA A 185 -7.17 -5.42 -14.81
C ALA A 185 -8.51 -4.94 -14.25
N VAL A 186 -8.58 -3.66 -13.89
CA VAL A 186 -9.75 -3.01 -13.29
C VAL A 186 -9.95 -1.68 -13.99
N ASP A 187 -11.18 -1.41 -14.44
CA ASP A 187 -11.55 -0.16 -15.10
C ASP A 187 -10.63 0.20 -16.30
N GLY A 188 -10.10 -0.82 -16.98
CA GLY A 188 -9.19 -0.66 -18.13
C GLY A 188 -7.72 -0.43 -17.78
N TYR A 189 -7.33 -0.60 -16.51
CA TYR A 189 -5.95 -0.40 -16.04
C TYR A 189 -5.46 -1.56 -15.17
N THR A 190 -4.15 -1.78 -15.14
CA THR A 190 -3.52 -2.69 -14.18
C THR A 190 -3.01 -1.91 -12.97
N PRO A 191 -3.56 -2.13 -11.75
CA PRO A 191 -3.02 -1.50 -10.56
C PRO A 191 -1.62 -2.03 -10.24
N VAL A 192 -0.69 -1.11 -9.96
CA VAL A 192 0.64 -1.42 -9.44
C VAL A 192 0.77 -0.82 -8.05
N VAL A 193 0.87 -1.68 -7.03
CA VAL A 193 0.86 -1.25 -5.62
C VAL A 193 2.25 -0.83 -5.18
N VAL A 194 2.36 0.43 -4.73
CA VAL A 194 3.62 1.02 -4.25
C VAL A 194 3.49 1.34 -2.76
N THR A 195 4.39 0.81 -1.94
CA THR A 195 4.36 1.01 -0.48
C THR A 195 5.45 1.95 0.01
N PHE A 196 5.02 2.87 0.86
CA PHE A 196 5.80 3.84 1.62
C PHE A 196 5.40 3.78 3.10
N HIS A 197 6.09 4.50 3.97
CA HIS A 197 5.74 4.65 5.38
C HIS A 197 5.58 6.14 5.72
N ASP A 198 4.38 6.58 6.07
CA ASP A 198 4.06 7.99 6.30
C ASP A 198 4.56 8.53 7.65
N VAL A 199 4.92 7.63 8.57
CA VAL A 199 5.63 7.98 9.81
C VAL A 199 7.09 8.35 9.58
N ASN A 200 7.64 8.06 8.40
CA ASN A 200 9.04 8.36 8.09
C ASN A 200 9.21 9.79 7.56
N THR A 201 9.95 10.61 8.32
CA THR A 201 10.27 11.99 7.93
C THR A 201 11.08 12.11 6.64
N TYR A 202 11.93 11.13 6.31
CA TYR A 202 12.66 11.10 5.04
C TYR A 202 11.70 10.87 3.87
N THR A 203 10.82 9.86 3.98
CA THR A 203 9.79 9.58 2.97
C THR A 203 8.95 10.80 2.72
N SER A 204 8.42 11.39 3.80
CA SER A 204 7.59 12.59 3.72
C SER A 204 8.28 13.74 2.99
N ARG A 205 9.55 14.04 3.29
CA ARG A 205 10.31 15.10 2.61
C ARG A 205 10.59 14.82 1.13
N HIS A 206 10.58 13.57 0.69
CA HIS A 206 10.94 13.18 -0.67
C HIS A 206 9.78 12.55 -1.45
N ILE A 207 8.54 12.56 -0.93
CA ILE A 207 7.41 11.88 -1.56
C ILE A 207 7.12 12.39 -2.96
N GLU A 208 7.31 13.69 -3.21
CA GLU A 208 7.21 14.28 -4.54
C GLU A 208 8.28 13.73 -5.50
N GLU A 209 9.53 13.60 -5.05
CA GLU A 209 10.59 13.00 -5.84
C GLU A 209 10.33 11.51 -6.12
N TYR A 210 9.77 10.77 -5.16
CA TYR A 210 9.38 9.37 -5.39
C TYR A 210 8.29 9.24 -6.46
N ILE A 211 7.30 10.13 -6.47
CA ILE A 211 6.26 10.19 -7.51
C ILE A 211 6.89 10.42 -8.88
N ASP A 212 7.82 11.38 -9.00
CA ASP A 212 8.51 11.66 -10.26
C ASP A 212 9.40 10.49 -10.71
N ILE A 213 10.10 9.84 -9.77
CA ILE A 213 10.89 8.63 -10.04
C ILE A 213 10.02 7.51 -10.61
N LEU A 214 8.80 7.28 -10.10
CA LEU A 214 7.91 6.24 -10.62
C LEU A 214 7.56 6.49 -12.10
N LEU A 215 7.27 7.73 -12.46
CA LEU A 215 6.95 8.12 -13.84
C LEU A 215 8.14 7.94 -14.78
N ASP A 216 9.32 8.37 -14.34
CA ASP A 216 10.54 8.26 -15.13
C ASP A 216 10.98 6.80 -15.33
N VAL A 217 10.88 5.99 -14.28
CA VAL A 217 11.23 4.56 -14.32
C VAL A 217 10.25 3.80 -15.24
N ALA A 218 8.95 4.13 -15.20
CA ALA A 218 7.98 3.54 -16.13
C ALA A 218 8.32 3.89 -17.59
N ARG A 219 8.70 5.15 -17.86
CA ARG A 219 9.14 5.59 -19.19
C ARG A 219 10.40 4.86 -19.64
N GLU A 220 11.40 4.76 -18.76
CA GLU A 220 12.67 4.06 -19.03
C GLU A 220 12.45 2.59 -19.37
N LEU A 221 11.53 1.93 -18.66
CA LEU A 221 11.18 0.53 -18.88
C LEU A 221 10.18 0.32 -20.03
N ASN A 222 9.72 1.37 -20.71
CA ASN A 222 8.67 1.33 -21.73
C ASN A 222 7.40 0.60 -21.24
N VAL A 223 6.99 0.86 -20.00
CA VAL A 223 5.73 0.36 -19.45
C VAL A 223 4.62 1.38 -19.77
N PRO A 224 3.55 1.00 -20.50
CA PRO A 224 2.45 1.90 -20.80
C PRO A 224 1.77 2.39 -19.51
N LEU A 225 1.67 3.71 -19.34
CA LEU A 225 0.96 4.36 -18.25
C LEU A 225 -0.46 4.74 -18.67
N ALA A 226 -1.39 4.70 -17.72
CA ALA A 226 -2.68 5.34 -17.86
C ALA A 226 -2.53 6.87 -18.06
N ASP A 227 -3.48 7.50 -18.78
CA ASP A 227 -3.50 8.96 -18.98
C ASP A 227 -3.41 9.74 -17.66
N LYS A 228 -4.05 9.20 -16.62
CA LYS A 228 -3.81 9.55 -15.21
C LYS A 228 -2.99 8.43 -14.57
N PRO A 229 -1.68 8.61 -14.36
CA PRO A 229 -0.81 7.56 -13.83
C PRO A 229 -1.11 7.17 -12.38
N PHE A 230 -1.86 8.00 -11.65
CA PHE A 230 -2.27 7.78 -10.26
C PHE A 230 -3.79 7.89 -10.13
N TYR A 231 -4.36 7.27 -9.10
CA TYR A 231 -5.78 7.39 -8.78
C TYR A 231 -6.09 8.76 -8.18
N ASP A 232 -7.21 9.36 -8.59
CA ASP A 232 -7.71 10.65 -8.08
C ASP A 232 -9.13 10.56 -7.49
N LYS A 233 -9.75 9.38 -7.51
CA LYS A 233 -11.07 9.10 -6.93
C LYS A 233 -11.04 7.94 -5.96
N HIS A 234 -11.77 8.08 -4.85
CA HIS A 234 -11.88 7.08 -3.79
C HIS A 234 -12.37 5.72 -4.31
N ASP A 235 -13.51 5.68 -5.00
CA ASP A 235 -14.14 4.41 -5.40
C ASP A 235 -13.30 3.63 -6.43
N GLU A 236 -12.64 4.32 -7.37
CA GLU A 236 -11.73 3.71 -8.34
C GLU A 236 -10.50 3.11 -7.64
N LEU A 237 -9.95 3.85 -6.67
CA LEU A 237 -8.83 3.40 -5.85
C LEU A 237 -9.20 2.16 -5.02
N GLU A 238 -10.33 2.17 -4.33
CA GLU A 238 -10.75 1.07 -3.46
C GLU A 238 -11.01 -0.21 -4.27
N ARG A 239 -11.68 -0.11 -5.42
CA ARG A 239 -11.88 -1.27 -6.33
C ARG A 239 -10.56 -1.84 -6.83
N ALA A 240 -9.65 -0.98 -7.26
CA ALA A 240 -8.33 -1.39 -7.72
C ALA A 240 -7.52 -2.07 -6.62
N ALA A 241 -7.56 -1.53 -5.40
CA ALA A 241 -6.92 -2.12 -4.22
C ALA A 241 -7.50 -3.51 -3.92
N LEU A 242 -8.82 -3.65 -3.87
CA LEU A 242 -9.50 -4.94 -3.61
C LEU A 242 -9.17 -6.01 -4.65
N ALA A 243 -9.12 -5.64 -5.94
CA ALA A 243 -8.76 -6.58 -7.00
C ALA A 243 -7.30 -7.05 -6.93
N ALA A 244 -6.41 -6.26 -6.32
CA ALA A 244 -5.00 -6.59 -6.11
C ALA A 244 -4.74 -7.37 -4.81
N THR A 245 -5.78 -7.75 -4.06
CA THR A 245 -5.64 -8.49 -2.80
C THR A 245 -5.24 -9.95 -3.01
N VAL A 246 -4.56 -10.52 -2.02
CA VAL A 246 -4.19 -11.94 -2.00
C VAL A 246 -5.43 -12.76 -1.65
N SER A 247 -5.84 -13.61 -2.59
CA SER A 247 -7.00 -14.50 -2.45
C SER A 247 -6.62 -15.94 -2.06
N ASN A 248 -5.37 -16.36 -2.23
CA ASN A 248 -4.90 -17.71 -1.91
C ASN A 248 -3.68 -17.66 -0.96
N PRO A 249 -3.71 -18.31 0.22
CA PRO A 249 -2.57 -18.36 1.14
C PRO A 249 -1.34 -19.11 0.60
N ASP A 250 -1.52 -20.01 -0.38
CA ASP A 250 -0.42 -20.72 -1.04
C ASP A 250 0.17 -19.92 -2.22
N ALA A 251 -0.49 -18.84 -2.63
CA ALA A 251 0.21 -17.85 -3.43
C ALA A 251 1.36 -17.38 -2.55
N LYS A 252 2.60 -17.64 -2.96
CA LYS A 252 3.77 -16.93 -2.46
C LYS A 252 3.89 -15.67 -3.32
N PRO A 253 3.15 -14.57 -3.03
CA PRO A 253 3.37 -13.32 -3.74
C PRO A 253 4.85 -12.99 -3.59
N GLN A 254 5.50 -12.70 -4.70
CA GLN A 254 6.92 -12.36 -4.67
C GLN A 254 7.05 -11.06 -3.90
N LEU A 255 7.45 -11.17 -2.63
CA LEU A 255 7.74 -10.02 -1.81
C LEU A 255 9.07 -9.40 -2.29
N PRO A 256 9.21 -8.08 -2.29
CA PRO A 256 10.44 -7.46 -2.77
C PRO A 256 11.63 -7.72 -1.82
N GLY A 257 12.77 -8.16 -2.37
CA GLY A 257 14.07 -8.20 -1.68
C GLY A 257 14.22 -9.26 -0.56
N LEU A 258 14.89 -8.88 0.55
CA LEU A 258 15.21 -9.76 1.70
C LEU A 258 13.98 -10.43 2.34
N TRP A 259 12.79 -9.85 2.16
CA TRP A 259 11.54 -10.40 2.68
C TRP A 259 11.11 -11.67 1.96
N ASN A 260 11.49 -11.85 0.69
CA ASN A 260 11.26 -13.12 -0.02
C ASN A 260 12.13 -14.26 0.54
N TRP A 261 13.29 -13.93 1.13
CA TRP A 261 14.25 -14.90 1.65
C TRP A 261 14.02 -15.26 3.12
N LEU A 262 13.62 -14.30 3.96
CA LEU A 262 13.33 -14.54 5.39
C LEU A 262 12.09 -15.41 5.62
N TRP A 263 11.25 -15.59 4.59
CA TRP A 263 9.93 -16.20 4.73
C TRP A 263 9.66 -17.35 3.73
N GLN A 264 10.71 -17.90 3.10
CA GLN A 264 10.69 -19.24 2.51
C GLN A 264 10.86 -20.31 3.59
#